data_AF-A0A523IKE9-F1
#
_entry.id   AF-A0A523IKE9-F1
#
_cell.length_a   1.000
_cell.length_b   1.000
_cell.length_c   1.000
_cell.angle_alpha   90.00
_cell.angle_beta   90.00
_cell.angle_gamma   90.00
#
_symmetry.space_group_name_H-M   'P 1'
#
loop_
_entity.id
_entity.type
_entity.pdbx_description
1 polymer ?
#
loop_
_entity_poly.entity_id
_entity_poly.type
_entity_poly.pdbx_seq_one_letter_code
_entity_poly.pdbx_strand_id
1 'polypeptide(L)'
;MIRSLVFPGLGQFYNEQYIKAAIVLAGQGTLVGFLFYYNERASESTTPLDKEFYQDRRNLMFWWIGAATLLSMLDAYIDAHLYDFDTGPDLEIRIGALNDSFGAGGVDFGFSLRAQF
;
A
#
# COMPACT_ATOMS: atom_id res chain seq x y z
N MET A 1 11.41 -2.25 -18.00
CA MET A 1 11.22 -0.89 -18.55
C MET A 1 9.79 -0.72 -19.05
N ILE A 2 9.09 0.29 -18.50
CA ILE A 2 7.98 1.06 -19.12
C ILE A 2 6.60 0.38 -19.23
N ARG A 3 5.90 0.11 -18.12
CA ARG A 3 4.42 -0.09 -18.17
C ARG A 3 3.60 0.49 -17.02
N SER A 4 4.19 1.11 -16.00
CA SER A 4 3.43 1.63 -14.86
C SER A 4 3.53 3.16 -14.82
N LEU A 5 2.62 3.83 -15.53
CA LEU A 5 2.63 5.29 -15.62
C LEU A 5 1.23 5.86 -15.88
N VAL A 6 0.20 5.30 -15.24
CA VAL A 6 -1.17 5.77 -15.51
C VAL A 6 -1.96 6.17 -14.26
N PHE A 7 -1.63 5.70 -13.04
CA PHE A 7 -2.39 6.08 -11.85
C PHE A 7 -1.55 6.26 -10.57
N PRO A 8 -1.82 7.29 -9.75
CA PRO A 8 -1.22 7.43 -8.43
C PRO A 8 -1.64 6.22 -7.57
N GLY A 9 -0.65 5.42 -7.12
CA GLY A 9 -0.87 4.23 -6.29
C GLY A 9 -0.36 2.90 -6.88
N LEU A 10 -0.08 2.80 -8.19
CA LEU A 10 0.39 1.54 -8.80
C LEU A 10 1.89 1.23 -8.56
N GLY A 11 2.63 2.13 -7.90
CA GLY A 11 4.01 1.87 -7.48
C GLY A 11 4.14 0.78 -6.43
N GLN A 12 3.06 0.41 -5.73
CA GLN A 12 3.07 -0.58 -4.65
C GLN A 12 2.90 -2.03 -5.13
N PHE A 13 2.50 -2.24 -6.39
CA PHE A 13 2.40 -3.59 -7.00
C PHE A 13 3.78 -4.19 -7.30
N TYR A 14 4.83 -3.37 -7.42
CA TYR A 14 6.17 -3.83 -7.80
C TYR A 14 6.90 -4.60 -6.69
N ASN A 15 6.39 -4.55 -5.45
CA ASN A 15 6.98 -5.20 -4.27
C ASN A 15 5.98 -6.12 -3.52
N GLU A 16 4.90 -6.56 -4.18
CA GLU A 16 3.81 -7.39 -3.59
C GLU A 16 3.08 -6.77 -2.37
N GLN A 17 3.25 -5.46 -2.09
CA GLN A 17 2.64 -4.80 -0.93
C GLN A 17 1.19 -4.35 -1.21
N TYR A 18 0.35 -5.29 -1.65
CA TYR A 18 -1.07 -5.06 -1.98
C TYR A 18 -1.89 -4.49 -0.83
N ILE A 19 -1.53 -4.85 0.40
CA ILE A 19 -2.22 -4.41 1.61
C ILE A 19 -2.01 -2.90 1.82
N LYS A 20 -0.78 -2.39 1.62
CA LYS A 20 -0.53 -0.94 1.69
C LYS A 20 -1.37 -0.20 0.63
N ALA A 21 -1.50 -0.76 -0.58
CA ALA A 21 -2.19 -0.09 -1.67
C ALA A 21 -3.69 -0.01 -1.40
N ALA A 22 -4.25 -1.11 -0.90
CA ALA A 22 -5.65 -1.16 -0.49
C ALA A 22 -5.94 -0.16 0.65
N ILE A 23 -5.05 -0.04 1.64
CA ILE A 23 -5.22 0.93 2.74
C ILE A 23 -5.16 2.37 2.24
N VAL A 24 -4.19 2.71 1.38
CA VAL A 24 -4.06 4.05 0.81
C VAL A 24 -5.28 4.39 -0.05
N LEU A 25 -5.71 3.47 -0.92
CA LEU A 25 -6.88 3.65 -1.76
C LEU A 25 -8.15 3.82 -0.92
N ALA A 26 -8.34 3.00 0.10
CA ALA A 26 -9.46 3.11 1.01
C ALA A 26 -9.45 4.47 1.71
N GLY A 27 -8.32 4.88 2.30
CA GLY A 27 -8.18 6.16 2.99
C GLY A 27 -8.42 7.38 2.10
N GLN A 28 -7.84 7.39 0.90
CA GLN A 28 -8.07 8.47 -0.08
C GLN A 28 -9.53 8.46 -0.57
N GLY A 29 -10.12 7.29 -0.79
CA GLY A 29 -11.51 7.13 -1.16
C GLY A 29 -12.47 7.73 -0.12
N THR A 30 -12.21 7.50 1.18
CA THR A 30 -13.02 8.11 2.25
C THR A 30 -12.94 9.63 2.26
N LEU A 31 -11.75 10.20 2.08
CA LEU A 31 -11.56 11.65 2.03
C LEU A 31 -12.28 12.28 0.85
N VAL A 32 -12.19 11.66 -0.33
CA VAL A 32 -12.92 12.08 -1.53
C VAL A 32 -14.44 11.96 -1.31
N GLY A 33 -14.91 10.89 -0.69
CA GLY A 33 -16.33 10.74 -0.32
C GLY A 33 -16.82 11.88 0.58
N PHE A 34 -16.05 12.25 1.61
CA PHE A 34 -16.38 13.39 2.47
C PHE A 34 -16.37 14.72 1.72
N LEU A 35 -15.47 14.90 0.76
CA LEU A 35 -15.44 16.08 -0.08
C LEU A 35 -16.76 16.25 -0.85
N PHE A 36 -17.25 15.17 -1.48
CA PHE A 36 -18.54 15.18 -2.18
C PHE A 36 -19.70 15.45 -1.23
N TYR A 37 -19.72 14.79 -0.06
CA TYR A 37 -20.74 15.00 0.96
C TYR A 37 -20.84 16.47 1.40
N TYR A 38 -19.70 17.11 1.72
CA TYR A 38 -19.70 18.52 2.11
C TYR A 38 -20.01 19.46 0.95
N ASN A 39 -19.61 19.09 -0.28
CA ASN A 39 -19.92 19.87 -1.47
C ASN A 39 -21.42 19.87 -1.80
N GLU A 40 -22.08 18.72 -1.68
CA GLU A 40 -23.53 18.59 -1.87
C GLU A 40 -24.29 19.42 -0.83
N ARG A 41 -23.91 19.30 0.45
CA ARG A 41 -24.51 20.12 1.52
C ARG A 41 -24.28 21.61 1.32
N ALA A 42 -23.10 22.03 0.83
CA ALA A 42 -22.85 23.43 0.49
C ALA A 42 -23.74 23.93 -0.66
N SER A 43 -24.15 23.04 -1.58
CA SER A 43 -25.02 23.37 -2.71
C SER A 43 -26.50 23.46 -2.30
N GLU A 44 -26.93 22.64 -1.35
CA GLU A 44 -28.32 22.62 -0.84
C GLU A 44 -28.61 23.72 0.20
N SER A 45 -27.57 24.36 0.72
CA SER A 45 -27.70 25.41 1.75
C SER A 45 -28.29 26.70 1.17
N THR A 46 -29.50 27.06 1.59
CA THR A 46 -30.17 28.32 1.20
C THR A 46 -29.65 29.52 1.97
N THR A 47 -29.18 29.32 3.21
CA THR A 47 -28.68 30.39 4.09
C THR A 47 -27.17 30.63 3.88
N PRO A 48 -26.70 31.89 3.81
CA PRO A 48 -25.27 32.19 3.65
C PRO A 48 -24.37 31.60 4.73
N LEU A 49 -24.81 31.61 6.00
CA LEU A 49 -24.06 31.08 7.14
C LEU A 49 -23.80 29.57 7.01
N ASP A 50 -24.83 28.80 6.65
CA ASP A 50 -24.71 27.34 6.47
C ASP A 50 -23.80 27.02 5.27
N LYS A 51 -23.95 27.78 4.18
CA LYS A 51 -23.12 27.63 2.99
C LYS A 51 -21.64 27.86 3.29
N GLU A 52 -21.30 28.91 4.03
CA GLU A 52 -19.92 29.21 4.43
C GLU A 52 -19.33 28.07 5.28
N PHE A 53 -20.08 27.57 6.27
CA PHE A 53 -19.66 26.45 7.09
C PHE A 53 -19.33 25.19 6.27
N TYR A 54 -20.18 24.83 5.30
CA TYR A 54 -19.91 23.65 4.44
C TYR A 54 -18.77 23.90 3.45
N GLN A 55 -18.59 25.14 2.97
CA GLN A 55 -17.46 25.52 2.13
C GLN A 55 -16.13 25.42 2.88
N ASP A 56 -16.09 25.85 4.13
CA ASP A 56 -14.90 25.74 4.99
C ASP A 56 -14.54 24.27 5.27
N ARG A 57 -15.54 23.44 5.56
CA ARG A 57 -15.33 21.99 5.70
C ARG A 57 -14.79 21.36 4.43
N ARG A 58 -15.32 21.73 3.26
CA ARG A 58 -14.81 21.26 1.97
C ARG A 58 -13.37 21.71 1.72
N ASN A 59 -13.04 22.96 2.03
CA ASN A 59 -11.67 23.48 1.92
C ASN A 59 -10.70 22.70 2.83
N LEU A 60 -11.12 22.39 4.05
CA LEU A 60 -10.34 21.54 4.95
C LEU A 60 -10.15 20.12 4.37
N MET A 61 -11.16 19.54 3.71
CA MET A 61 -11.01 18.24 3.05
C MET A 61 -10.00 18.27 1.90
N PHE A 62 -9.95 19.35 1.12
CA PHE A 62 -8.91 19.50 0.10
C PHE A 62 -7.49 19.50 0.70
N TRP A 63 -7.30 20.17 1.84
CA TRP A 63 -6.03 20.13 2.58
C TRP A 63 -5.68 18.72 3.07
N TRP A 64 -6.65 17.99 3.61
CA TRP A 64 -6.45 16.61 4.05
C TRP A 64 -6.10 15.67 2.89
N ILE A 65 -6.76 15.81 1.73
CA ILE A 65 -6.44 15.04 0.53
C ILE A 65 -5.01 15.36 0.08
N GLY A 66 -4.65 16.63 -0.02
CA GLY A 66 -3.29 17.05 -0.38
C GLY A 66 -2.23 16.49 0.57
N ALA A 67 -2.46 16.57 1.88
CA ALA A 67 -1.56 16.00 2.88
C ALA A 67 -1.45 14.46 2.75
N ALA A 68 -2.57 13.75 2.58
CA ALA A 68 -2.57 12.30 2.40
C ALA A 68 -1.82 11.88 1.12
N THR A 69 -1.98 12.63 0.03
CA THR A 69 -1.24 12.40 -1.22
C THR A 69 0.26 12.61 -1.03
N LEU A 70 0.68 13.70 -0.37
CA LEU A 70 2.08 13.96 -0.08
C LEU A 70 2.71 12.89 0.81
N LEU A 71 2.00 12.43 1.85
CA LEU A 71 2.44 11.33 2.70
C LEU A 71 2.59 10.03 1.90
N SER A 72 1.65 9.74 0.99
CA SER A 72 1.72 8.56 0.13
C SER A 72 2.92 8.61 -0.81
N MET A 73 3.27 9.80 -1.32
CA MET A 73 4.48 10.01 -2.13
C MET A 73 5.75 9.84 -1.31
N LEU A 74 5.76 10.36 -0.07
CA LEU A 74 6.90 10.23 0.83
C LEU A 74 7.16 8.77 1.24
N ASP A 75 6.10 8.04 1.59
CA ASP A 75 6.19 6.60 1.91
C ASP A 75 6.80 5.82 0.74
N ALA A 76 6.32 6.07 -0.48
CA ALA A 76 6.87 5.47 -1.69
C ALA A 76 8.34 5.90 -1.98
N TYR A 77 8.70 7.15 -1.68
CA TYR A 77 10.07 7.64 -1.84
C TYR A 77 11.03 6.98 -0.84
N ILE A 78 10.61 6.83 0.42
CA ILE A 78 11.38 6.15 1.47
C ILE A 78 11.57 4.68 1.10
N ASP A 79 10.49 3.97 0.73
CA ASP A 79 10.55 2.57 0.30
C ASP A 79 11.52 2.39 -0.88
N ALA A 80 11.47 3.30 -1.87
CA ALA A 80 12.36 3.27 -3.03
C ALA A 80 13.83 3.60 -2.68
N HIS A 81 14.07 4.50 -1.73
CA HIS A 81 15.42 4.90 -1.32
C HIS A 81 16.07 3.89 -0.35
N LEU A 82 15.27 3.16 0.43
CA LEU A 82 15.75 2.13 1.36
C LEU A 82 15.96 0.77 0.66
N TYR A 83 15.33 0.51 -0.49
CA TYR A 83 15.50 -0.74 -1.25
C TYR A 83 16.94 -1.02 -1.71
N ASP A 84 17.78 0.02 -1.84
CA ASP A 84 19.17 -0.12 -2.30
C ASP A 84 20.15 -0.53 -1.17
N PHE A 85 19.66 -0.62 0.08
CA PHE A 85 20.45 -0.99 1.25
C PHE A 85 19.99 -2.34 1.86
N ASP A 86 20.77 -3.38 1.53
CA ASP A 86 20.89 -4.69 2.21
C ASP A 86 19.82 -5.76 1.91
N THR A 87 20.17 -6.67 1.00
CA THR A 87 19.83 -8.09 1.18
C THR A 87 21.09 -8.87 1.54
N GLY A 88 21.32 -9.01 2.85
CA GLY A 88 22.13 -10.05 3.45
C GLY A 88 21.62 -11.47 3.11
N PRO A 89 22.33 -12.52 3.55
CA PRO A 89 22.26 -13.86 2.97
C PRO A 89 20.82 -14.41 2.90
N ASP A 90 20.44 -14.90 1.72
CA ASP A 90 19.17 -15.60 1.48
C ASP A 90 19.14 -16.89 2.32
N LEU A 91 18.45 -16.84 3.46
CA LEU A 91 18.21 -18.01 4.30
C LEU A 91 16.91 -18.68 3.85
N GLU A 92 17.04 -19.72 3.03
CA GLU A 92 15.90 -20.49 2.56
C GLU A 92 15.63 -21.67 3.51
N ILE A 93 14.46 -21.68 4.15
CA ILE A 93 13.98 -22.79 4.99
C ILE A 93 13.04 -23.64 4.13
N ARG A 94 13.51 -24.81 3.70
CA ARG A 94 12.68 -25.78 2.97
C ARG A 94 12.22 -26.88 3.93
N ILE A 95 10.91 -26.96 4.12
CA ILE A 95 10.24 -28.07 4.79
C ILE A 95 9.67 -28.97 3.68
N GLY A 96 10.26 -30.13 3.50
CA GLY A 96 9.86 -31.07 2.45
C GLY A 96 10.31 -32.49 2.76
N ALA A 97 9.60 -33.47 2.20
CA ALA A 97 10.03 -34.86 2.25
C ALA A 97 11.33 -35.01 1.45
N LEU A 98 12.42 -35.37 2.11
CA LEU A 98 13.69 -35.63 1.45
C LEU A 98 13.59 -37.02 0.83
N ASN A 99 13.42 -37.09 -0.49
CA ASN A 99 13.43 -38.36 -1.22
C ASN A 99 14.88 -38.80 -1.47
N ASP A 100 15.63 -39.05 -0.41
CA ASP A 100 16.96 -39.64 -0.54
C ASP A 100 16.78 -41.10 -0.95
N SER A 101 17.33 -41.44 -2.12
CA SER A 101 17.20 -42.73 -2.78
C SER A 101 18.06 -43.81 -2.10
N PHE A 102 17.91 -43.98 -0.78
CA PHE A 102 18.50 -45.06 0.00
C PHE A 102 17.42 -46.07 0.42
N GLY A 103 17.03 -46.91 -0.54
CA GLY A 103 16.81 -48.35 -0.34
C GLY A 103 15.87 -48.88 0.76
N ALA A 104 15.08 -48.07 1.47
CA ALA A 104 14.10 -48.54 2.43
C ALA A 104 12.87 -47.63 2.39
N GLY A 105 11.70 -48.20 2.09
CA GLY A 105 10.44 -47.49 1.83
C GLY A 105 9.82 -46.81 3.06
N GLY A 106 10.54 -45.87 3.69
CA GLY A 106 10.04 -44.93 4.68
C GLY A 106 9.92 -43.54 4.08
N VAL A 107 8.82 -42.83 4.39
CA VAL A 107 8.72 -41.39 4.11
C VAL A 107 9.46 -40.66 5.23
N ASP A 108 10.66 -40.18 4.95
CA ASP A 108 11.42 -39.36 5.90
C ASP A 108 11.01 -37.89 5.79
N PHE A 109 10.51 -37.36 6.90
CA PHE A 109 10.24 -35.94 7.08
C PHE A 109 11.49 -35.27 7.65
N GLY A 110 12.10 -34.37 6.89
CA GLY A 110 13.31 -33.66 7.29
C GLY A 110 13.15 -32.14 7.25
N PHE A 111 13.94 -31.44 8.06
CA PHE A 111 14.13 -29.99 7.99
C PHE A 111 15.50 -29.70 7.35
N SER A 112 15.54 -28.90 6.28
CA SER A 112 16.80 -28.49 5.65
C SER A 112 16.95 -26.97 5.67
N LEU A 113 18.12 -26.51 6.10
CA LEU A 113 18.52 -25.09 6.09
C LEU A 113 19.68 -24.93 5.12
N ARG A 114 19.48 -24.14 4.07
CA ARG A 114 20.55 -23.83 3.10
C ARG A 114 20.81 -22.33 3.15
N ALA A 115 22.04 -21.98 3.52
CA ALA A 115 22.55 -20.62 3.43
C ALA A 115 23.55 -20.55 2.28
N GLN A 116 23.37 -19.62 1.35
CA GLN A 116 24.38 -19.26 0.34
C GLN A 116 25.04 -17.94 0.78
N PHE A 117 26.37 -17.96 0.83
CA PHE A 117 27.22 -16.79 1.04
C PHE A 117 27.94 -16.45 -0.27
#